data_AF-A0A8T0XA21-F1
#
_entry.id   AF-A0A8T0XA21-F1
#
_cell.length_a   1.000
_cell.length_b   1.000
_cell.length_c   1.000
_cell.angle_alpha   90.00
_cell.angle_beta   90.00
_cell.angle_gamma   90.00
#
_symmetry.space_group_name_H-M   'P 1'
#
loop_
_entity.id
_entity.type
_entity.pdbx_description
1 polymer ?
#
loop_
_entity_poly.entity_id
_entity_poly.type
_entity_poly.pdbx_seq_one_letter_code
_entity_poly.pdbx_strand_id
1 'polypeptide(L)'
;MASYIDREMPSKTLKLWRTQSPRHFFGGEWDRNGSCVTDRLLEEDELESWFDPRFGGVNKDARTVNLAIQEALAGSEFRLVNLTYMSEFRADAHPATWLGKKDAVAMYGQDCMHWCVPGVPDTWVDILAAQILHYFKMGKG
;
A
#
# COMPACT_ATOMS: atom_id res chain seq x y z
N MET A 1 13.25 5.26 13.01
CA MET A 1 12.62 6.41 12.31
C MET A 1 11.61 7.11 13.20
N ALA A 2 10.56 6.44 13.70
CA ALA A 2 9.55 7.03 14.58
C ALA A 2 10.17 7.77 15.79
N SER A 3 11.06 7.12 16.54
CA SER A 3 11.75 7.73 17.69
C SER A 3 12.57 8.98 17.35
N TYR A 4 13.12 9.06 16.15
CA TYR A 4 13.81 10.26 15.67
C TYR A 4 12.80 11.38 15.42
N ILE A 5 11.72 11.10 14.70
CA ILE A 5 10.67 12.09 14.41
C ILE A 5 10.03 12.61 15.70
N ASP A 6 9.76 11.73 16.67
CA ASP A 6 9.18 12.13 17.95
C ASP A 6 10.09 13.06 18.76
N ARG A 7 11.41 12.89 18.63
CA ARG A 7 12.40 13.74 19.32
C ARG A 7 12.60 15.07 18.61
N GLU A 8 12.66 15.07 17.28
CA GLU A 8 13.03 16.27 16.52
C GLU A 8 11.83 17.16 16.16
N MET A 9 10.61 16.62 16.11
CA MET A 9 9.43 17.37 15.69
C MET A 9 8.67 17.98 16.89
N PRO A 10 8.15 19.21 16.77
CA PRO A 10 7.29 19.80 17.78
C PRO A 10 6.07 18.91 18.09
N SER A 11 5.66 18.86 19.36
CA SER A 11 4.50 18.07 19.81
C SER A 11 3.18 18.46 19.12
N LYS A 12 3.04 19.73 18.70
CA LYS A 12 1.87 20.20 17.94
C LYS A 12 1.83 19.73 16.47
N THR A 13 2.86 19.05 16.00
CA THR A 13 2.95 18.56 14.62
C THR A 13 2.00 17.38 14.41
N LEU A 14 1.15 17.44 13.40
CA LEU A 14 0.38 16.28 12.95
C LEU A 14 1.34 15.25 12.34
N LYS A 15 1.55 14.14 13.04
CA LYS A 15 2.38 13.02 12.60
C LYS A 15 1.51 11.96 11.94
N LEU A 16 1.78 11.64 10.68
CA LEU A 16 1.05 10.66 9.89
C LEU A 16 2.01 9.57 9.43
N TRP A 17 1.57 8.31 9.50
CA TRP A 17 2.31 7.19 8.93
C TRP A 17 1.42 6.39 7.98
N ARG A 18 1.81 6.34 6.71
CA ARG A 18 1.11 5.59 5.67
C ARG A 18 1.48 4.12 5.73
N THR A 19 0.49 3.23 5.68
CA THR A 19 0.74 1.79 5.57
C THR A 19 1.35 1.42 4.20
N GLN A 20 2.03 0.28 4.12
CA GLN A 20 2.70 -0.21 2.93
C GLN A 20 1.72 -0.49 1.78
N SER A 21 2.12 -0.20 0.54
CA SER A 21 1.32 -0.54 -0.65
C SER A 21 1.35 -2.05 -0.89
N PRO A 22 0.22 -2.71 -1.19
CA PRO A 22 0.23 -4.08 -1.69
C PRO A 22 0.79 -4.13 -3.12
N ARG A 23 1.27 -5.33 -3.48
CA ARG A 23 1.61 -5.78 -4.84
C ARG A 23 0.60 -6.87 -5.25
N HIS A 24 0.39 -7.12 -6.55
CA HIS A 24 -0.66 -8.06 -7.00
C HIS A 24 -0.16 -9.13 -7.98
N PHE A 25 0.84 -9.91 -7.57
CA PHE A 25 1.30 -11.03 -8.39
C PHE A 25 0.35 -12.23 -8.31
N PHE A 26 0.08 -12.84 -9.47
CA PHE A 26 -0.67 -14.09 -9.64
C PHE A 26 0.15 -15.10 -10.44
N GLY A 27 -0.01 -16.39 -10.13
CA GLY A 27 0.67 -17.50 -10.81
C GLY A 27 2.15 -17.69 -10.47
N GLY A 28 2.81 -16.69 -9.89
CA GLY A 28 4.21 -16.74 -9.49
C GLY A 28 4.66 -15.46 -8.78
N GLU A 29 5.88 -15.48 -8.27
CA GLU A 29 6.56 -14.31 -7.67
C GLU A 29 7.09 -13.36 -8.75
N TRP A 30 7.55 -12.18 -8.34
CA TRP A 30 8.18 -11.17 -9.21
C TRP A 30 9.34 -11.73 -10.04
N ASP A 31 10.09 -12.71 -9.52
CA ASP A 31 11.23 -13.39 -10.16
C ASP A 31 10.86 -14.77 -10.73
N ARG A 32 9.59 -15.18 -10.63
CA ARG A 32 9.11 -16.50 -11.04
C ARG A 32 7.87 -16.40 -11.93
N ASN A 33 7.95 -15.52 -12.93
CA ASN A 33 6.94 -15.38 -13.97
C ASN A 33 5.53 -15.01 -13.44
N GLY A 34 5.47 -14.28 -12.32
CA GLY A 34 4.25 -13.71 -11.79
C GLY A 34 3.67 -12.64 -12.73
N SER A 35 2.34 -12.52 -12.72
CA SER A 35 1.58 -11.60 -13.57
C SER A 35 0.55 -10.81 -12.76
N CYS A 36 0.23 -9.61 -13.20
CA CYS A 36 -0.87 -8.79 -12.69
C CYS A 36 -1.75 -8.25 -13.83
N VAL A 37 -1.71 -8.87 -15.00
CA VAL A 37 -2.67 -8.54 -16.07
C VAL A 37 -4.05 -9.02 -15.66
N THR A 38 -4.89 -8.08 -15.25
CA THR A 38 -6.28 -8.31 -14.85
C THR A 38 -7.06 -7.01 -14.97
N ASP A 39 -8.36 -7.10 -15.26
CA ASP A 39 -9.29 -5.97 -15.28
C ASP A 39 -10.36 -6.08 -14.16
N ARG A 40 -10.30 -7.14 -13.36
CA ARG A 40 -11.22 -7.35 -12.22
C ARG A 40 -10.63 -6.88 -10.91
N LEU A 41 -11.54 -6.51 -10.01
CA LEU A 41 -11.25 -6.41 -8.59
C LEU A 41 -11.11 -7.81 -7.98
N LEU A 42 -10.35 -7.90 -6.89
CA LEU A 42 -10.41 -9.08 -6.04
C LEU A 42 -11.65 -9.03 -5.17
N GLU A 43 -12.22 -10.19 -4.88
CA GLU A 43 -13.29 -10.34 -3.90
C GLU A 43 -12.71 -10.47 -2.48
N GLU A 44 -13.54 -10.19 -1.47
CA GLU A 44 -13.09 -10.18 -0.07
C GLU A 44 -12.53 -11.54 0.39
N ASP A 45 -13.11 -12.64 -0.08
CA ASP A 45 -12.68 -14.01 0.23
C ASP A 45 -11.35 -14.39 -0.43
N GLU A 46 -10.94 -13.69 -1.49
CA GLU A 46 -9.64 -13.89 -2.12
C GLU A 46 -8.49 -13.21 -1.35
N LEU A 47 -8.77 -12.15 -0.60
CA LEU A 47 -7.73 -11.32 0.01
C LEU A 47 -6.87 -12.11 1.02
N GLU A 48 -7.50 -12.97 1.81
CA GLU A 48 -6.77 -13.80 2.77
C GLU A 48 -5.78 -14.74 2.06
N SER A 49 -6.23 -15.39 0.98
CA SER A 49 -5.38 -16.26 0.16
C SER A 49 -4.21 -15.52 -0.48
N TRP A 50 -4.41 -14.26 -0.89
CA TRP A 50 -3.42 -13.50 -1.64
C TRP A 50 -2.41 -12.79 -0.74
N PHE A 51 -2.88 -12.22 0.37
CA PHE A 51 -2.11 -11.27 1.17
C PHE A 51 -1.82 -11.75 2.59
N ASP A 52 -2.51 -12.77 3.11
CA ASP A 52 -2.25 -13.20 4.48
C ASP A 52 -0.98 -14.06 4.58
N PRO A 53 -0.03 -13.69 5.46
CA PRO A 53 1.15 -14.51 5.69
C PRO A 53 0.86 -15.93 6.19
N ARG A 54 -0.24 -16.13 6.92
CA ARG A 54 -0.70 -17.42 7.47
C ARG A 54 -1.12 -18.40 6.38
N PHE A 55 -1.65 -17.89 5.26
CA PHE A 55 -2.05 -18.69 4.10
C PHE A 55 -0.94 -18.78 3.04
N GLY A 56 0.22 -18.17 3.30
CA GLY A 56 1.37 -18.25 2.41
C GLY A 56 1.19 -17.46 1.10
N GLY A 57 0.28 -16.48 1.07
CA GLY A 57 0.01 -15.69 -0.12
C GLY A 57 1.27 -15.00 -0.68
N VAL A 58 1.41 -14.98 -2.00
CA VAL A 58 2.56 -14.38 -2.70
C VAL A 58 2.61 -12.85 -2.55
N ASN A 59 1.54 -12.21 -2.05
CA ASN A 59 1.47 -10.76 -1.91
C ASN A 59 1.53 -10.27 -0.45
N LYS A 60 1.96 -11.15 0.47
CA LYS A 60 1.90 -10.94 1.93
C LYS A 60 2.81 -9.88 2.54
N ASP A 61 3.75 -9.34 1.76
CA ASP A 61 4.79 -8.44 2.28
C ASP A 61 4.19 -7.17 2.90
N ALA A 62 3.16 -6.59 2.28
CA ALA A 62 2.52 -5.38 2.79
C ALA A 62 1.88 -5.62 4.16
N ARG A 63 1.10 -6.70 4.34
CA ARG A 63 0.52 -7.05 5.65
C ARG A 63 1.61 -7.33 6.69
N THR A 64 2.67 -8.05 6.31
CA THR A 64 3.81 -8.36 7.20
C THR A 64 4.50 -7.09 7.70
N VAL A 65 4.85 -6.18 6.78
CA VAL A 65 5.50 -4.90 7.12
C VAL A 65 4.57 -4.02 7.96
N ASN A 66 3.28 -4.01 7.65
CA ASN A 66 2.30 -3.22 8.38
C ASN A 66 2.09 -3.68 9.82
N LEU A 67 2.17 -4.99 10.10
CA LEU A 67 2.15 -5.49 11.48
C LEU A 67 3.34 -4.92 12.28
N ALA A 68 4.55 -4.96 11.70
CA ALA A 68 5.74 -4.39 12.34
C ALA A 68 5.64 -2.86 12.51
N ILE A 69 5.06 -2.14 11.54
CA ILE A 69 4.80 -0.70 11.65
C ILE A 69 3.83 -0.42 12.80
N GLN A 70 2.73 -1.17 12.91
CA GLN A 70 1.74 -0.97 13.97
C GLN A 70 2.35 -1.20 15.35
N GLU A 71 3.15 -2.25 15.51
CA GLU A 71 3.89 -2.53 16.74
C GLU A 71 4.88 -1.40 17.07
N ALA A 72 5.66 -0.96 16.08
CA ALA A 72 6.65 0.10 16.27
C ALA A 72 6.04 1.47 16.59
N LEU A 73 4.79 1.71 16.19
CA LEU A 73 4.05 2.96 16.45
C LEU A 73 3.11 2.85 17.65
N ALA A 74 3.02 1.69 18.30
CA ALA A 74 2.15 1.49 19.46
C ALA A 74 2.53 2.47 20.59
N GLY A 75 1.54 3.24 21.05
CA GLY A 75 1.75 4.26 22.08
C GLY A 75 2.40 5.57 21.61
N SER A 76 2.69 5.71 20.31
CA SER A 76 3.19 6.97 19.73
C SER A 76 2.06 7.93 19.35
N GLU A 77 2.41 9.18 19.01
CA GLU A 77 1.47 10.20 18.53
C GLU A 77 1.14 10.07 17.03
N PHE A 78 1.75 9.10 16.33
CA PHE A 78 1.51 8.90 14.90
C PHE A 78 0.08 8.42 14.66
N ARG A 79 -0.61 9.07 13.71
CA ARG A 79 -1.87 8.59 13.17
C ARG A 79 -1.60 7.75 11.93
N LEU A 80 -2.13 6.53 11.92
CA LEU A 80 -2.03 5.65 10.76
C LEU A 80 -2.96 6.09 9.64
N VAL A 81 -2.41 6.21 8.43
CA VAL A 81 -3.16 6.31 7.18
C VAL A 81 -3.22 4.90 6.59
N ASN A 82 -4.21 4.13 7.02
CA ASN A 82 -4.37 2.74 6.58
C ASN A 82 -5.02 2.69 5.19
N LEU A 83 -4.18 2.46 4.18
CA LEU A 83 -4.56 2.40 2.76
C LEU A 83 -4.40 1.00 2.19
N THR A 84 -3.81 0.06 2.94
CA THR A 84 -3.44 -1.25 2.41
C THR A 84 -4.67 -2.07 2.08
N TYR A 85 -5.60 -2.23 3.03
CA TYR A 85 -6.78 -3.08 2.85
C TYR A 85 -7.60 -2.69 1.63
N MET A 86 -7.93 -1.40 1.47
CA MET A 86 -8.67 -0.94 0.30
C MET A 86 -7.89 -1.11 -1.03
N SER A 87 -6.56 -1.09 -0.97
CA SER A 87 -5.72 -1.24 -2.17
C SER A 87 -5.54 -2.71 -2.55
N GLU A 88 -5.74 -3.66 -1.62
CA GLU A 88 -5.67 -5.11 -1.89
C GLU A 88 -6.79 -5.56 -2.84
N PHE A 89 -7.91 -4.84 -2.91
CA PHE A 89 -8.97 -5.12 -3.89
C PHE A 89 -8.57 -4.74 -5.32
N ARG A 90 -7.57 -3.87 -5.49
CA ARG A 90 -7.31 -3.14 -6.74
C ARG A 90 -6.26 -3.80 -7.64
N ALA A 91 -6.35 -5.12 -7.81
CA ALA A 91 -5.45 -5.84 -8.71
C ALA A 91 -5.49 -5.31 -10.16
N ASP A 92 -6.62 -4.70 -10.57
CA ASP A 92 -6.87 -4.07 -11.86
C ASP A 92 -6.02 -2.83 -12.17
N ALA A 93 -5.44 -2.19 -11.16
CA ALA A 93 -4.92 -0.83 -11.30
C ALA A 93 -3.39 -0.73 -11.49
N HIS A 94 -2.73 -1.84 -11.83
CA HIS A 94 -1.29 -1.89 -12.08
C HIS A 94 -0.93 -1.62 -13.55
N PRO A 95 0.24 -1.02 -13.83
CA PRO A 95 0.76 -0.90 -15.19
C PRO A 95 1.03 -2.24 -15.85
N ALA A 96 1.26 -3.32 -15.09
CA ALA A 96 1.49 -4.67 -15.59
C ALA A 96 2.49 -4.72 -16.76
N THR A 97 2.00 -4.88 -18.00
CA THR A 97 2.82 -4.95 -19.22
C THR A 97 3.03 -3.60 -19.92
N TRP A 98 2.31 -2.55 -19.53
CA TRP A 98 2.31 -1.22 -20.16
C TRP A 98 3.47 -0.34 -19.68
N LEU A 99 4.70 -0.83 -19.87
CA LEU A 99 5.95 -0.19 -19.40
C LEU A 99 6.56 0.83 -20.39
N GLY A 100 5.86 1.14 -21.48
CA GLY A 100 6.30 2.12 -22.48
C GLY A 100 7.49 1.70 -23.36
N LYS A 101 8.01 0.47 -23.21
CA LYS A 101 9.09 -0.10 -24.04
C LYS A 101 8.77 -1.54 -24.43
N LYS A 102 8.96 -1.88 -25.71
CA LYS A 102 8.58 -3.19 -26.29
C LYS A 102 9.16 -4.40 -25.53
N ASP A 103 10.42 -4.32 -25.10
CA ASP A 103 11.11 -5.46 -24.48
C ASP A 103 11.22 -5.34 -22.95
N ALA A 104 10.60 -4.34 -22.33
CA ALA A 104 10.74 -4.10 -20.90
C ALA A 104 10.20 -5.26 -20.05
N VAL A 105 9.07 -5.86 -20.45
CA VAL A 105 8.49 -7.00 -19.71
C VAL A 105 9.42 -8.21 -19.75
N ALA A 106 10.06 -8.48 -20.90
CA ALA A 106 11.01 -9.59 -21.02
C ALA A 106 12.29 -9.37 -20.19
N MET A 107 12.71 -8.11 -20.01
CA MET A 107 13.92 -7.75 -19.28
C MET A 107 13.70 -7.59 -17.77
N TYR A 108 12.54 -7.06 -17.36
CA TYR A 108 12.28 -6.61 -15.98
C TYR A 108 11.08 -7.29 -15.32
N GLY A 109 10.32 -8.10 -16.05
CA GLY A 109 9.03 -8.61 -15.59
C GLY A 109 7.90 -7.57 -15.71
N GLN A 110 6.72 -7.93 -15.22
CA GLN A 110 5.58 -7.02 -15.15
C GLN A 110 5.67 -6.10 -13.93
N ASP A 111 5.18 -4.88 -14.06
CA ASP A 111 5.08 -3.97 -12.92
C ASP A 111 3.77 -4.18 -12.17
N CYS A 112 3.85 -4.96 -11.10
CA CYS A 112 2.74 -5.28 -10.20
C CYS A 112 2.89 -4.61 -8.84
N MET A 113 3.70 -3.54 -8.76
CA MET A 113 4.01 -2.81 -7.52
C MET A 113 3.63 -1.33 -7.61
N HIS A 114 3.84 -0.69 -8.77
CA HIS A 114 3.41 0.67 -9.01
C HIS A 114 1.96 0.71 -9.51
N TRP A 115 1.37 1.89 -9.50
CA TRP A 115 -0.03 2.09 -9.86
C TRP A 115 -0.14 2.94 -11.12
N CYS A 116 -1.12 2.64 -11.96
CA CYS A 116 -1.54 3.53 -13.03
C CYS A 116 -2.02 4.87 -12.42
N VAL A 117 -1.79 5.95 -13.17
CA VAL A 117 -2.33 7.29 -12.86
C VAL A 117 -3.08 7.83 -14.09
N PRO A 118 -4.31 8.39 -13.92
CA PRO A 118 -5.07 8.47 -12.68
C PRO A 118 -5.50 7.08 -12.14
N GLY A 119 -5.66 6.93 -10.82
CA GLY A 119 -5.93 5.64 -10.19
C GLY A 119 -5.89 5.62 -8.66
N VAL A 120 -5.48 4.48 -8.09
CA VAL A 120 -5.44 4.23 -6.65
C VAL A 120 -4.69 5.32 -5.85
N PRO A 121 -3.54 5.86 -6.32
CA PRO A 121 -2.85 6.95 -5.63
C PRO A 121 -3.68 8.23 -5.47
N ASP A 122 -4.60 8.51 -6.40
CA ASP A 122 -5.45 9.70 -6.29
C ASP A 122 -6.42 9.55 -5.10
N THR A 123 -7.02 8.37 -4.94
CA THR A 123 -7.86 8.07 -3.77
C THR A 123 -7.07 8.13 -2.45
N TRP A 124 -5.79 7.73 -2.46
CA TRP A 124 -4.93 7.89 -1.28
C TRP A 124 -4.73 9.35 -0.91
N VAL A 125 -4.56 10.23 -1.89
CA VAL A 125 -4.45 11.69 -1.68
C VAL A 125 -5.74 12.25 -1.12
N ASP A 126 -6.90 11.83 -1.64
CA ASP A 126 -8.22 12.26 -1.11
C ASP A 126 -8.41 11.85 0.36
N ILE A 127 -8.07 10.62 0.72
CA ILE A 127 -8.14 10.12 2.10
C ILE A 127 -7.18 10.90 3.01
N LEU A 128 -5.93 11.11 2.56
CA LEU A 128 -4.94 11.88 3.29
C LEU A 128 -5.44 13.32 3.55
N ALA A 129 -5.96 13.98 2.53
CA ALA A 129 -6.52 15.33 2.64
C ALA A 129 -7.69 15.36 3.62
N ALA A 130 -8.61 14.40 3.55
CA ALA A 130 -9.73 14.27 4.48
C ALA A 130 -9.25 14.10 5.93
N GLN A 131 -8.23 13.29 6.19
CA GLN A 131 -7.66 13.10 7.52
C GLN A 131 -7.00 14.37 8.08
N ILE A 132 -6.27 15.10 7.24
CA ILE A 132 -5.64 16.39 7.60
C ILE A 132 -6.72 17.41 7.94
N LEU A 133 -7.71 17.59 7.07
CA LEU A 133 -8.82 18.53 7.29
C LEU A 133 -9.62 18.19 8.54
N HIS A 134 -9.88 16.90 8.76
CA HIS A 134 -10.59 16.44 9.96
C HIS A 134 -9.79 16.73 11.23
N TYR A 135 -8.47 16.53 11.23
CA TYR A 135 -7.62 16.87 12.38
C TYR A 135 -7.73 18.34 12.79
N PHE A 136 -7.63 19.25 11.81
CA PHE A 136 -7.69 20.70 12.08
C PHE A 136 -9.10 21.18 12.45
N LYS A 137 -10.16 20.55 11.93
CA LYS A 137 -11.55 20.87 12.31
C LYS A 137 -11.88 20.51 13.77
N MET A 138 -11.24 19.50 14.35
CA MET A 138 -11.50 19.05 15.72
C MET A 138 -10.82 19.89 16.82
N GLY A 139 -10.21 21.03 16.49
CA GLY A 139 -9.70 21.97 17.51
C GLY A 139 -8.45 21.49 18.27
N LYS A 140 -7.67 20.57 17.70
CA LYS A 140 -6.33 20.21 18.20
C LYS A 140 -5.21 21.01 17.50
N GLY A 141 -5.50 22.27 17.15
CA GLY A 141 -4.56 23.23 16.57
C GLY A 141 -4.04 24.22 17.60
#